data_AF-A0ABD2P594-F1
#
_entry.id   AF-A0ABD2P594-F1
#
_cell.length_a   1.000
_cell.length_b   1.000
_cell.length_c   1.000
_cell.angle_alpha   90.00
_cell.angle_beta   90.00
_cell.angle_gamma   90.00
#
_symmetry.space_group_name_H-M   'P 1'
#
loop_
_entity.id
_entity.type
_entity.pdbx_description
1 polymer ?
#
loop_
_entity_poly.entity_id
_entity_poly.type
_entity_poly.pdbx_seq_one_letter_code
_entity_poly.pdbx_strand_id
1 'polypeptide(L)'
;MNFVLFLGVSCIIVGLSDIANAECQCFEEFHVEIENGQELCRGDKNHRIFSCGEEKPPICQCRRNGTIEELDIGETSCTSTVKTFDGIFCEPKDAWDKYFEKHAIRRIVY
;
A
#
# COMPACT_ATOMS: atom_id res chain seq x y z
N MET A 1 15.23 65.93 -21.29
CA MET A 1 15.35 64.82 -20.33
C MET A 1 13.97 64.17 -20.22
N ASN A 2 13.75 63.06 -20.93
CA ASN A 2 12.50 62.32 -20.86
C ASN A 2 12.70 61.12 -19.93
N PHE A 3 12.00 61.13 -18.80
CA PHE A 3 11.82 60.00 -17.91
C PHE A 3 10.49 59.36 -18.30
N VAL A 4 10.48 58.14 -18.83
CA VAL A 4 9.25 57.37 -19.00
C VAL A 4 9.49 55.98 -18.42
N LEU A 5 8.64 55.67 -17.45
CA LEU A 5 8.70 54.56 -16.51
C LEU A 5 8.63 53.20 -17.22
N PHE A 6 9.53 52.30 -16.83
CA PHE A 6 9.35 50.86 -16.98
C PHE A 6 8.19 50.41 -16.09
N LEU A 7 7.02 50.17 -16.68
CA LEU A 7 5.94 49.43 -16.03
C LEU A 7 6.32 47.94 -16.02
N GLY A 8 7.11 47.56 -15.02
CA GLY A 8 7.23 46.19 -14.57
C GLY A 8 5.89 45.76 -13.98
N VAL A 9 5.06 45.10 -14.78
CA VAL A 9 3.92 44.35 -14.25
C VAL A 9 4.52 43.08 -13.65
N SER A 10 4.82 43.14 -12.36
CA SER A 10 5.07 41.97 -11.53
C SER A 10 3.86 41.05 -11.64
N CYS A 11 3.96 39.99 -12.43
CA CYS A 11 3.18 38.78 -12.21
C CYS A 11 3.54 38.29 -10.82
N ILE A 12 2.73 38.67 -9.82
CA ILE A 12 2.71 38.00 -8.54
C ILE A 12 2.10 36.62 -8.84
N ILE A 13 2.98 35.71 -9.26
CA ILE A 13 2.72 34.29 -9.21
C ILE A 13 2.60 34.00 -7.72
N VAL A 14 1.36 33.97 -7.24
CA VAL A 14 1.06 33.37 -5.94
C VAL A 14 1.31 31.88 -6.17
N GLY A 15 2.57 31.47 -6.02
CA GLY A 15 2.92 30.08 -5.82
C GLY A 15 2.23 29.68 -4.53
N LEU A 16 1.01 29.14 -4.66
CA LEU A 16 0.42 28.36 -3.60
C LEU A 16 1.41 27.26 -3.32
N SER A 17 2.10 27.44 -2.20
CA SER A 17 3.10 26.56 -1.64
C SER A 17 2.71 25.11 -1.91
N ASP A 18 3.56 24.42 -2.68
CA ASP A 18 3.67 22.98 -2.73
C ASP A 18 3.89 22.47 -1.29
N ILE A 19 2.79 22.31 -0.54
CA ILE A 19 2.76 21.28 0.49
C ILE A 19 2.73 20.00 -0.34
N ALA A 20 3.89 19.36 -0.43
CA ALA A 20 4.06 18.07 -1.07
C ALA A 20 3.08 17.05 -0.47
N ASN A 21 1.85 17.02 -0.97
CA ASN A 21 0.99 15.85 -0.90
C ASN A 21 1.62 14.88 -1.88
N ALA A 22 2.48 13.98 -1.38
CA ALA A 22 2.73 12.75 -2.11
C ALA A 22 1.35 12.12 -2.31
N GLU A 23 0.82 12.19 -3.53
CA GLU A 23 -0.44 11.54 -3.89
C GLU A 23 -0.37 10.10 -3.41
N CYS A 24 -1.43 9.61 -2.78
CA CYS A 24 -1.45 8.27 -2.21
C CYS A 24 -1.03 7.22 -3.24
N GLN A 25 0.07 6.51 -2.98
CA GLN A 25 0.56 5.47 -3.87
C GLN A 25 0.13 4.10 -3.36
N CYS A 26 -0.77 3.47 -4.14
CA CYS A 26 -1.14 2.08 -3.98
C CYS A 26 -0.32 1.20 -4.95
N PHE A 27 -0.19 -0.08 -4.61
CA PHE A 27 0.43 -1.06 -5.51
C PHE A 27 -0.50 -1.42 -6.68
N GLU A 28 0.05 -2.01 -7.74
CA GLU A 28 -0.56 -2.14 -9.08
C GLU A 28 -2.01 -2.68 -9.14
N GLU A 29 -2.40 -3.56 -8.21
CA GLU A 29 -3.75 -4.16 -8.15
C GLU A 29 -4.70 -3.46 -7.15
N PHE A 30 -4.30 -2.29 -6.63
CA PHE A 30 -4.99 -1.55 -5.58
C PHE A 30 -5.21 -0.12 -6.03
N HIS A 31 -6.36 0.43 -5.65
CA HIS A 31 -6.74 1.80 -5.95
C HIS A 31 -6.98 2.58 -4.66
N VAL A 32 -6.81 3.89 -4.76
CA VAL A 32 -7.08 4.81 -3.65
C VAL A 32 -8.58 4.89 -3.43
N GLU A 33 -9.01 4.72 -2.18
CA GLU A 33 -10.37 4.93 -1.72
C GLU A 33 -10.36 5.84 -0.49
N ILE A 34 -11.36 6.72 -0.38
CA ILE A 34 -11.51 7.62 0.77
C ILE A 34 -12.63 7.09 1.66
N GLU A 35 -12.27 6.64 2.86
CA GLU A 35 -13.21 6.17 3.87
C GLU A 35 -13.05 7.02 5.14
N ASN A 36 -14.13 7.67 5.60
CA ASN A 36 -14.12 8.53 6.79
C ASN A 36 -13.02 9.63 6.78
N GLY A 37 -12.68 10.14 5.59
CA GLY A 37 -11.64 11.16 5.42
C GLY A 37 -10.21 10.62 5.47
N GLN A 38 -10.02 9.30 5.47
CA GLN A 38 -8.73 8.64 5.36
C GLN A 38 -8.56 8.05 3.95
N GLU A 39 -7.39 8.27 3.35
CA GLU A 39 -7.00 7.60 2.10
C GLU A 39 -6.50 6.19 2.42
N LEU A 40 -7.06 5.22 1.73
CA LEU A 40 -6.77 3.80 1.89
C LEU A 40 -6.49 3.19 0.51
N CYS A 41 -5.70 2.13 0.47
CA CYS A 41 -5.49 1.33 -0.73
C CYS A 41 -6.41 0.11 -0.68
N ARG A 42 -7.47 0.09 -1.50
CA ARG A 42 -8.39 -1.05 -1.61
C ARG A 42 -8.03 -1.91 -2.82
N GLY A 43 -7.96 -3.21 -2.60
CA GLY A 43 -7.75 -4.21 -3.64
C GLY A 43 -9.07 -4.72 -4.18
N ASP A 44 -9.10 -4.96 -5.49
CA ASP A 44 -10.30 -5.46 -6.17
C ASP A 44 -10.63 -6.91 -5.74
N LYS A 45 -9.59 -7.69 -5.41
CA LYS A 45 -9.73 -9.06 -4.91
C LYS A 45 -9.84 -9.09 -3.39
N ASN A 46 -10.79 -9.88 -2.88
CA ASN A 46 -11.03 -10.11 -1.44
C ASN A 46 -11.24 -8.83 -0.61
N HIS A 47 -11.48 -7.67 -1.25
CA HIS A 47 -11.66 -6.34 -0.64
C HIS A 47 -10.61 -5.99 0.42
N ARG A 48 -9.34 -6.39 0.20
CA ARG A 48 -8.24 -6.11 1.13
C ARG A 48 -7.99 -4.61 1.19
N ILE A 49 -7.74 -4.09 2.40
CA ILE A 49 -7.54 -2.66 2.65
C ILE A 49 -6.15 -2.46 3.26
N PHE A 50 -5.35 -1.60 2.64
CA PHE A 50 -4.04 -1.17 3.12
C PHE A 50 -4.01 0.30 3.46
N SER A 51 -3.09 0.69 4.34
CA SER A 51 -2.89 2.11 4.63
C SER A 51 -2.28 2.78 3.40
N CYS A 52 -2.63 4.03 3.18
CA CYS A 52 -1.96 4.81 2.14
C CYS A 52 -0.43 4.83 2.37
N GLY A 53 0.36 4.55 1.32
CA GLY A 53 1.83 4.57 1.39
C GLY A 53 2.45 3.40 2.17
N GLU A 54 1.66 2.41 2.57
CA GLU A 54 2.16 1.16 3.15
C GLU A 54 3.00 0.41 2.11
N GLU A 55 4.15 -0.14 2.52
CA GLU A 55 4.95 -0.93 1.59
C GLU A 55 4.21 -2.20 1.15
N LYS A 56 4.47 -2.63 -0.09
CA LYS A 56 3.90 -3.86 -0.64
C LYS A 56 4.27 -5.06 0.26
N PRO A 57 3.31 -5.83 0.77
CA PRO A 57 3.61 -7.03 1.55
C PRO A 57 4.31 -8.09 0.69
N PRO A 58 5.05 -9.03 1.30
CA PRO A 58 5.52 -10.22 0.60
C PRO A 58 4.34 -11.01 0.00
N ILE A 59 4.61 -11.81 -1.03
CA ILE A 59 3.63 -12.79 -1.51
C ILE A 59 3.62 -13.98 -0.56
N CYS A 60 2.43 -14.40 -0.13
CA CYS A 60 2.31 -15.53 0.77
C CYS A 60 2.47 -16.84 -0.02
N GLN A 61 3.51 -17.60 0.32
CA GLN A 61 3.73 -18.92 -0.26
C GLN A 61 3.26 -19.99 0.73
N CYS A 62 2.36 -20.85 0.27
CA CYS A 62 1.79 -21.93 1.04
C CYS A 62 2.09 -23.27 0.41
N ARG A 63 2.53 -24.25 1.20
CA ARG A 63 2.73 -25.60 0.69
C ARG A 63 1.45 -26.41 0.77
N ARG A 64 1.16 -27.15 -0.29
CA ARG A 64 0.05 -28.09 -0.38
C ARG A 64 0.52 -29.35 -1.05
N ASN A 65 0.47 -30.47 -0.33
CA ASN A 65 0.95 -31.76 -0.83
C ASN A 65 2.38 -31.66 -1.39
N GLY A 66 3.24 -30.89 -0.72
CA GLY A 66 4.63 -30.68 -1.15
C GLY A 66 4.83 -29.73 -2.34
N THR A 67 3.77 -29.14 -2.91
CA THR A 67 3.86 -28.11 -3.95
C THR A 67 3.70 -26.72 -3.34
N ILE A 68 4.48 -25.73 -3.80
CA ILE A 68 4.30 -24.33 -3.42
C ILE A 68 3.18 -23.71 -4.24
N GLU A 69 2.22 -23.13 -3.54
CA GLU A 69 1.13 -22.33 -4.11
C GLU A 69 1.28 -20.89 -3.60
N GLU A 70 1.33 -19.93 -4.52
CA GLU A 70 1.35 -18.51 -4.19
C GLU A 70 -0.07 -17.99 -4.03
N LEU A 71 -0.35 -17.31 -2.93
CA LEU A 71 -1.63 -16.67 -2.69
C LEU A 71 -1.65 -15.25 -3.25
N ASP A 72 -2.85 -14.71 -3.42
CA ASP A 72 -3.03 -13.31 -3.82
C ASP A 72 -2.37 -12.37 -2.80
N ILE A 73 -1.97 -11.20 -3.28
CA ILE A 73 -1.39 -10.14 -2.47
C ILE A 73 -2.33 -9.75 -1.30
N GLY A 74 -1.75 -9.69 -0.11
CA GLY A 74 -2.48 -9.36 1.12
C GLY A 74 -3.10 -10.55 1.85
N GLU A 75 -2.98 -11.77 1.32
CA GLU A 75 -3.08 -12.97 2.14
C GLU A 75 -1.87 -13.04 3.08
N THR A 76 -2.13 -13.12 4.39
CA THR A 76 -1.09 -13.09 5.43
C THR A 76 -0.93 -14.41 6.17
N SER A 77 -1.67 -15.44 5.75
CA SER A 77 -1.55 -16.79 6.28
C SER A 77 -1.96 -17.84 5.23
N CYS A 78 -1.60 -19.09 5.50
CA CYS A 78 -2.03 -20.27 4.75
C CYS A 78 -3.30 -20.89 5.34
N THR A 79 -4.13 -20.10 6.04
CA THR A 79 -5.43 -20.57 6.48
C THR A 79 -6.46 -20.32 5.39
N SER A 80 -7.26 -21.33 5.07
CA SER A 80 -8.32 -21.20 4.07
C SER A 80 -9.51 -22.05 4.50
N THR A 81 -10.72 -21.57 4.19
CA THR A 81 -11.96 -22.34 4.36
C THR A 81 -12.20 -23.31 3.20
N VAL A 82 -11.46 -23.16 2.09
CA VAL A 82 -11.64 -23.91 0.85
C VAL A 82 -10.49 -24.88 0.59
N LYS A 83 -9.25 -24.48 0.96
CA LYS A 83 -8.04 -25.27 0.73
C LYS A 83 -7.42 -25.69 2.07
N THR A 84 -6.86 -26.89 2.11
CA THR A 84 -6.03 -27.36 3.21
C THR A 84 -4.57 -27.30 2.78
N PHE A 85 -3.78 -26.51 3.50
CA PHE A 85 -2.34 -26.37 3.31
C PHE A 85 -1.58 -27.17 4.38
N ASP A 86 -0.32 -27.50 4.09
CA ASP A 86 0.55 -28.31 4.94
C ASP A 86 0.96 -27.56 6.23
N GLY A 87 0.82 -26.23 6.24
CA GLY A 87 1.03 -25.36 7.39
C GLY A 87 0.15 -24.12 7.33
N ILE A 88 0.12 -23.34 8.41
CA ILE A 88 -0.74 -22.15 8.53
C ILE A 88 -0.02 -20.82 8.27
N PHE A 89 1.32 -20.83 8.26
CA PHE A 89 2.11 -19.61 8.11
C PHE A 89 2.66 -19.48 6.69
N CYS A 90 2.69 -18.25 6.19
CA CYS A 90 3.29 -17.93 4.91
C CYS A 90 4.81 -18.14 4.94
N GLU A 91 5.35 -18.65 3.84
CA GLU A 91 6.77 -18.64 3.53
C GLU A 91 7.12 -17.48 2.56
N PRO A 92 8.38 -17.01 2.54
CA PRO A 92 9.43 -17.30 3.51
C PRO A 92 9.19 -16.52 4.82
N LYS A 93 9.38 -17.20 5.95
CA LYS A 93 8.99 -16.68 7.27
C LYS A 93 9.72 -15.38 7.64
N ASP A 94 10.98 -15.22 7.24
CA ASP A 94 11.80 -14.06 7.59
C ASP A 94 11.31 -12.76 6.90
N ALA A 95 10.83 -12.84 5.66
CA ALA A 95 10.24 -11.71 4.96
C ALA A 95 8.94 -11.25 5.64
N TRP A 96 8.11 -12.21 6.04
CA TRP A 96 6.86 -11.96 6.75
C TRP A 96 7.08 -11.42 8.16
N ASP A 97 8.03 -11.98 8.91
CA ASP A 97 8.36 -11.49 10.25
C ASP A 97 8.84 -10.03 10.19
N LYS A 98 9.71 -9.66 9.23
CA LYS A 98 10.14 -8.26 9.00
C LYS A 98 8.99 -7.33 8.62
N TYR A 99 8.05 -7.80 7.81
CA TYR A 99 6.88 -7.01 7.44
C TYR A 99 5.97 -6.78 8.66
N PHE A 100 5.72 -7.81 9.47
CA PHE A 100 4.92 -7.70 10.68
C PHE A 100 5.57 -6.89 11.80
N GLU A 101 6.90 -6.76 11.84
CA GLU A 101 7.58 -5.85 12.77
C GLU A 101 7.16 -4.39 12.56
N LYS A 102 6.95 -3.99 11.29
CA LYS A 102 6.48 -2.64 10.93
C LYS A 102 4.95 -2.54 10.93
N HIS A 103 4.29 -3.61 10.54
CA HIS A 103 2.84 -3.68 10.33
C HIS A 103 2.20 -4.72 11.25
N ALA A 104 2.41 -4.57 12.56
CA ALA A 104 1.95 -5.55 13.55
C ALA A 104 0.44 -5.84 13.47
N ILE A 105 -0.36 -4.85 13.07
CA ILE A 105 -1.81 -4.99 12.86
C ILE A 105 -2.19 -5.99 11.76
N ARG A 106 -1.26 -6.28 10.82
CA ARG A 106 -1.47 -7.24 9.72
C ARG A 106 -1.26 -8.68 10.15
N ARG A 107 -0.61 -8.90 11.29
CA ARG A 107 -0.30 -10.24 11.77
C ARG A 107 -1.57 -10.87 12.33
N ILE A 108 -2.09 -11.87 11.62
CA ILE A 108 -3.17 -12.70 12.15
C ILE A 108 -2.55 -13.66 13.17
N VAL A 109 -2.96 -13.53 14.43
CA VAL A 109 -2.61 -14.47 15.49
C VAL A 109 -3.79 -15.42 15.64
N TYR A 110 -3.55 -16.70 15.38
CA TYR A 110 -4.51 -17.80 15.55
C TYR A 110 -4.43 -18.39 16.95
#